data_AF-A0A0C4ESM7-F1
#
_entry.id   AF-A0A0C4ESM7-F1
#
_cell.length_a   1.000
_cell.length_b   1.000
_cell.length_c   1.000
_cell.angle_alpha   90.00
_cell.angle_beta   90.00
_cell.angle_gamma   90.00
#
_symmetry.space_group_name_H-M   'P 1'
#
loop_
_entity.id
_entity.type
_entity.pdbx_description
1 polymer ?
#
loop_
_entity_poly.entity_id
_entity_poly.type
_entity_poly.pdbx_seq_one_letter_code
_entity_poly.pdbx_strand_id
1 'polypeptide(L)'
;MKATASLICLVALSLSVATAFSDPAKPHTTCYDHFLHTGKKCVYASANPNERCPPPPDPPKAPATVPQFTVQQARKTKRSEDTFWNADMTPPYRNPGDGLGVCLWAGAGGNSNGWVNQENKSNCGKQMKGDAKNPHYAKVIGGCDFGPNIDETVGCFNIAVNEALFEKLNPTEAERKNGALCDVTTWDFNNLKGTKPENASY
;
A
#
# COMPACT_ATOMS: atom_id res chain seq x y z
N MET A 1 -44.53 -53.06 38.91
CA MET A 1 -43.76 -51.81 39.00
C MET A 1 -43.03 -51.62 37.67
N LYS A 2 -43.45 -50.64 36.88
CA LYS A 2 -42.86 -50.26 35.58
C LYS A 2 -41.96 -49.04 35.83
N ALA A 3 -40.70 -49.09 35.40
CA ALA A 3 -39.81 -47.93 35.42
C ALA A 3 -39.35 -47.66 33.99
N THR A 4 -39.94 -46.64 33.38
CA THR A 4 -39.59 -46.09 32.07
C THR A 4 -38.47 -45.08 32.29
N ALA A 5 -37.28 -45.32 31.74
CA ALA A 5 -36.18 -44.37 31.76
C ALA A 5 -36.32 -43.42 30.56
N SER A 6 -36.69 -42.16 30.82
CA SER A 6 -36.68 -41.08 29.83
C SER A 6 -35.27 -40.52 29.69
N LEU A 7 -34.69 -40.66 28.50
CA LEU A 7 -33.41 -40.06 28.13
C LEU A 7 -33.65 -38.60 27.71
N ILE A 8 -33.12 -37.65 28.49
CA ILE A 8 -33.17 -36.21 28.17
C ILE A 8 -32.00 -35.90 27.23
N CYS A 9 -32.30 -35.65 25.95
CA CYS A 9 -31.33 -35.11 25.00
C CYS A 9 -31.17 -33.59 25.22
N LEU A 10 -30.03 -33.18 25.78
CA LEU A 10 -29.58 -31.79 25.80
C LEU A 10 -29.04 -31.42 24.41
N VAL A 11 -29.79 -30.60 23.67
CA VAL A 11 -29.32 -29.96 22.44
C VAL A 11 -28.41 -28.80 22.83
N ALA A 12 -27.10 -28.98 22.64
CA ALA A 12 -26.13 -27.91 22.81
C ALA A 12 -26.24 -26.91 21.66
N LEU A 13 -26.80 -25.72 21.94
CA LEU A 13 -26.74 -24.57 21.06
C LEU A 13 -25.29 -24.08 20.99
N SER A 14 -24.57 -24.44 19.93
CA SER A 14 -23.28 -23.86 19.61
C SER A 14 -23.48 -22.41 19.13
N LEU A 15 -23.36 -21.45 20.05
CA LEU A 15 -23.17 -20.05 19.69
C LEU A 15 -21.89 -19.95 18.86
N SER A 16 -22.04 -19.71 17.56
CA SER A 16 -20.94 -19.32 16.70
C SER A 16 -20.58 -17.87 17.05
N VAL A 17 -19.70 -17.70 18.04
CA VAL A 17 -19.05 -16.42 18.28
C VAL A 17 -18.20 -16.14 17.04
N ALA A 18 -18.69 -15.23 16.19
CA ALA A 18 -17.86 -14.59 15.19
C ALA A 18 -16.80 -13.80 15.96
N THR A 19 -15.64 -14.42 16.18
CA THR A 19 -14.45 -13.71 16.65
C THR A 19 -14.07 -12.73 15.55
N ALA A 20 -14.50 -11.48 15.70
CA ALA A 20 -13.85 -10.37 15.02
C ALA A 20 -12.36 -10.47 15.38
N PHE A 21 -11.52 -10.73 14.39
CA PHE A 21 -10.08 -10.76 14.54
C PHE A 21 -9.62 -9.36 14.98
N SER A 22 -9.57 -9.11 16.27
CA SER A 22 -8.76 -8.05 16.84
C SER A 22 -7.31 -8.50 16.74
N ASP A 23 -6.76 -8.38 15.54
CA ASP A 23 -5.31 -8.33 15.33
C ASP A 23 -4.79 -7.23 16.29
N PRO A 24 -3.79 -7.47 17.15
CA PRO A 24 -3.23 -6.42 18.00
C PRO A 24 -2.91 -5.24 17.08
N ALA A 25 -3.53 -4.09 17.35
CA ALA A 25 -3.57 -2.95 16.43
C ALA A 25 -2.15 -2.71 15.89
N LYS A 26 -1.93 -3.03 14.62
CA LYS A 26 -0.65 -2.78 13.98
C LYS A 26 -0.45 -1.27 14.05
N PRO A 27 0.69 -0.78 14.58
CA PRO A 27 0.90 0.64 14.74
C PRO A 27 0.79 1.29 13.36
N HIS A 28 0.06 2.41 13.32
CA HIS A 28 -0.14 3.15 12.10
C HIS A 28 1.21 3.59 11.51
N THR A 29 1.28 3.66 10.19
CA THR A 29 2.38 4.37 9.54
C THR A 29 2.17 5.87 9.61
N THR A 30 3.25 6.65 9.41
CA THR A 30 3.19 8.11 9.35
C THR A 30 2.19 8.57 8.29
N CYS A 31 2.14 7.90 7.14
CA CYS A 31 1.16 8.23 6.11
C CYS A 31 -0.26 7.85 6.49
N TYR A 32 -0.46 6.71 7.15
CA TYR A 32 -1.78 6.37 7.68
C TYR A 32 -2.28 7.44 8.65
N ASP A 33 -1.46 7.82 9.64
CA ASP A 33 -1.78 8.87 10.59
C ASP A 33 -1.95 10.24 9.93
N HIS A 34 -1.17 10.54 8.89
CA HIS A 34 -1.34 11.76 8.10
C HIS A 34 -2.76 11.83 7.53
N PHE A 35 -3.27 10.78 6.87
CA PHE A 35 -4.63 10.77 6.33
C PHE A 35 -5.73 10.66 7.41
N LEU A 36 -5.44 10.00 8.53
CA LEU A 36 -6.39 9.86 9.64
C LEU A 36 -6.55 11.17 10.42
N HIS A 37 -5.47 11.92 10.65
CA HIS A 37 -5.48 13.12 11.48
C HIS A 37 -5.55 14.42 10.66
N THR A 38 -5.12 14.38 9.39
CA THR A 38 -5.18 15.53 8.48
C THR A 38 -6.12 15.23 7.29
N GLY A 39 -6.88 16.22 6.84
CA GLY A 39 -7.82 16.05 5.72
C GLY A 39 -9.15 15.41 6.10
N LYS A 40 -9.50 14.26 5.48
CA LYS A 40 -10.85 13.64 5.52
C LYS A 40 -11.18 12.90 6.81
N LYS A 41 -10.24 12.82 7.75
CA LYS A 41 -10.35 12.06 9.01
C LYS A 41 -10.62 10.57 8.80
N CYS A 42 -10.08 10.01 7.72
CA CYS A 42 -10.27 8.62 7.32
C CYS A 42 -9.21 8.18 6.31
N VAL A 43 -9.02 6.87 6.18
CA VAL A 43 -8.11 6.22 5.22
C VAL A 43 -8.91 5.26 4.34
N TYR A 44 -8.91 5.45 3.02
CA TYR A 44 -9.78 4.71 2.08
C TYR A 44 -9.61 3.18 2.14
N ALA A 45 -8.38 2.70 2.26
CA ALA A 45 -8.08 1.28 2.33
C ALA A 45 -7.90 0.74 3.75
N SER A 46 -8.31 1.49 4.78
CA SER A 46 -8.18 1.09 6.18
C SER A 46 -8.72 -0.31 6.46
N ALA A 47 -8.04 -1.06 7.33
CA ALA A 47 -8.58 -2.30 7.89
C ALA A 47 -9.74 -2.03 8.87
N ASN A 48 -9.64 -0.93 9.63
CA ASN A 48 -10.62 -0.51 10.62
C ASN A 48 -11.83 0.15 9.94
N PRO A 49 -13.04 -0.42 10.03
CA PRO A 49 -14.24 0.16 9.43
C PRO A 49 -14.56 1.58 9.94
N ASN A 50 -14.15 1.91 11.16
CA ASN A 50 -14.40 3.23 11.77
C ASN A 50 -13.45 4.32 11.25
N GLU A 51 -12.29 3.92 10.72
CA GLU A 51 -11.30 4.82 10.13
C GLU A 51 -11.38 4.78 8.59
N ARG A 52 -12.21 3.91 8.02
CA ARG A 52 -12.36 3.77 6.58
C ARG A 52 -13.19 4.90 6.01
N CYS A 53 -12.68 5.55 4.96
CA CYS A 53 -13.50 6.52 4.24
C CYS A 53 -14.72 5.83 3.59
N PRO A 54 -15.85 6.55 3.45
CA PRO A 54 -16.91 6.10 2.54
C PRO A 54 -16.30 5.80 1.17
N PRO A 55 -16.67 4.67 0.53
CA PRO A 55 -16.11 4.31 -0.76
C PRO A 55 -16.31 5.47 -1.74
N PRO A 56 -15.26 5.90 -2.45
CA PRO A 56 -15.37 7.07 -3.30
C PRO A 56 -16.37 6.76 -4.43
N PRO A 57 -17.26 7.70 -4.80
CA PRO A 57 -17.76 7.70 -6.17
C PRO A 57 -16.56 7.85 -7.11
N ASP A 58 -16.61 7.29 -8.32
CA ASP A 58 -15.53 7.17 -9.32
C ASP A 58 -14.38 8.22 -9.22
N PRO A 59 -13.12 7.80 -9.42
CA PRO A 59 -11.97 8.25 -8.65
C PRO A 59 -11.73 9.78 -8.66
N PRO A 60 -11.43 10.38 -7.50
CA PRO A 60 -11.02 11.77 -7.42
C PRO A 60 -9.66 11.97 -8.11
N LYS A 61 -9.57 12.99 -8.98
CA LYS A 61 -8.34 13.40 -9.65
C LYS A 61 -7.37 14.06 -8.66
N ALA A 62 -6.14 13.58 -8.60
CA ALA A 62 -4.98 14.41 -8.31
C ALA A 62 -3.81 13.92 -9.17
N PRO A 63 -3.28 14.73 -10.10
CA PRO A 63 -2.08 14.38 -10.84
C PRO A 63 -0.87 14.49 -9.91
N ALA A 64 -0.14 13.39 -9.74
CA ALA A 64 1.22 13.40 -9.24
C ALA A 64 2.09 12.72 -10.29
N THR A 65 3.24 13.30 -10.60
CA THR A 65 4.23 12.67 -11.48
C THR A 65 4.68 11.36 -10.83
N VAL A 66 4.57 10.24 -11.54
CA VAL A 66 4.95 8.92 -11.05
C VAL A 66 6.31 8.52 -11.64
N PRO A 67 7.41 8.59 -10.88
CA PRO A 67 8.71 8.14 -11.36
C PRO A 67 8.75 6.62 -11.60
N GLN A 68 9.53 6.22 -12.61
CA GLN A 68 9.99 4.85 -12.77
C GLN A 68 11.10 4.58 -11.75
N PHE A 69 11.20 3.36 -11.26
CA PHE A 69 12.40 2.88 -10.59
C PHE A 69 12.86 1.58 -11.21
N THR A 70 14.17 1.33 -11.13
CA THR A 70 14.75 0.05 -11.53
C THR A 70 15.00 -0.78 -10.31
N VAL A 71 14.53 -2.01 -10.36
CA VAL A 71 14.77 -3.01 -9.33
C VAL A 71 16.23 -3.50 -9.45
N GLN A 72 17.16 -2.82 -8.78
CA GLN A 72 18.54 -3.30 -8.71
C GLN A 72 18.64 -4.39 -7.64
N GLN A 73 18.97 -5.62 -8.04
CA GLN A 73 19.36 -6.66 -7.09
C GLN A 73 20.46 -6.08 -6.20
N ALA A 74 20.27 -6.13 -4.87
CA ALA A 74 21.17 -5.55 -3.87
C ALA A 74 22.65 -5.80 -4.21
N ARG A 75 23.28 -4.83 -4.88
CA ARG A 75 24.71 -4.84 -5.18
C ARG A 75 25.34 -3.75 -4.32
N LYS A 76 26.26 -4.22 -3.48
CA LYS A 76 27.11 -3.43 -2.59
C LYS A 76 27.76 -2.27 -3.37
N THR A 77 27.56 -1.04 -2.87
CA THR A 77 28.39 0.19 -3.08
C THR A 77 28.61 0.62 -4.53
N LYS A 78 28.45 1.87 -4.96
CA LYS A 78 29.01 3.13 -4.46
C LYS A 78 28.31 4.27 -5.22
N ARG A 79 27.90 5.33 -4.52
CA ARG A 79 27.31 6.56 -5.07
C ARG A 79 28.28 7.20 -6.09
N SER A 80 27.90 7.29 -7.36
CA SER A 80 28.55 8.16 -8.36
C SER A 80 27.50 8.76 -9.31
N GLU A 81 27.30 10.07 -9.15
CA GLU A 81 27.04 11.10 -10.16
C GLU A 81 26.38 10.66 -11.48
N ASP A 82 25.05 10.85 -11.56
CA ASP A 82 24.35 11.72 -12.53
C ASP A 82 22.83 11.46 -12.37
N THR A 83 22.17 12.35 -11.61
CA THR A 83 20.80 12.19 -11.12
C THR A 83 19.75 12.37 -12.23
N PHE A 84 19.37 11.26 -12.85
CA PHE A 84 18.00 11.05 -13.35
C PHE A 84 17.23 10.30 -12.26
N TRP A 85 16.23 10.95 -11.65
CA TRP A 85 15.49 10.44 -10.50
C TRP A 85 14.70 9.18 -10.84
N ASN A 86 15.30 8.03 -10.52
CA ASN A 86 14.63 6.74 -10.38
C ASN A 86 14.68 6.44 -8.88
N ALA A 87 13.54 6.44 -8.18
CA ALA A 87 13.54 6.40 -6.71
C ALA A 87 14.46 5.32 -6.13
N ASP A 88 15.28 5.68 -5.14
CA ASP A 88 16.22 4.74 -4.50
C ASP A 88 15.45 3.82 -3.56
N MET A 89 15.53 2.51 -3.82
CA MET A 89 14.88 1.53 -2.97
C MET A 89 15.56 1.45 -1.61
N THR A 90 14.78 1.64 -0.55
CA THR A 90 15.22 1.40 0.83
C THR A 90 14.69 0.04 1.29
N PRO A 91 15.45 -0.71 2.10
CA PRO A 91 14.94 -1.92 2.74
C PRO A 91 13.64 -1.63 3.52
N PRO A 92 12.69 -2.58 3.58
CA PRO A 92 12.70 -3.91 2.99
C PRO A 92 12.46 -3.87 1.48
N TYR A 93 13.29 -4.59 0.74
CA TYR A 93 13.09 -4.81 -0.69
C TYR A 93 12.71 -6.27 -0.94
N ARG A 94 11.67 -6.48 -1.73
CA ARG A 94 11.28 -7.79 -2.26
C ARG A 94 11.43 -7.77 -3.77
N ASN A 95 12.16 -8.74 -4.32
CA ASN A 95 12.18 -8.91 -5.77
C ASN A 95 10.76 -9.26 -6.25
N PRO A 96 10.14 -8.45 -7.12
CA PRO A 96 8.84 -8.80 -7.70
C PRO A 96 8.93 -10.02 -8.62
N GLY A 97 10.13 -10.50 -8.99
CA GLY A 97 10.33 -11.42 -10.09
C GLY A 97 9.89 -10.73 -11.39
N ASP A 98 9.12 -11.44 -12.20
CA ASP A 98 8.47 -10.87 -13.40
C ASP A 98 7.21 -10.04 -13.08
N GLY A 99 6.95 -9.79 -11.79
CA GLY A 99 5.73 -9.12 -11.32
C GLY A 99 5.73 -7.60 -11.44
N LEU A 100 4.54 -7.01 -11.42
CA LEU A 100 4.34 -5.56 -11.31
C LEU A 100 4.59 -5.12 -9.87
N GLY A 101 5.50 -4.16 -9.68
CA GLY A 101 5.98 -3.74 -8.38
C GLY A 101 5.93 -2.23 -8.22
N VAL A 102 5.63 -1.80 -6.99
CA VAL A 102 5.71 -0.40 -6.58
C VAL A 102 6.52 -0.28 -5.30
N CYS A 103 7.22 0.84 -5.15
CA CYS A 103 7.72 1.25 -3.86
C CYS A 103 6.98 2.51 -3.42
N LEU A 104 6.67 2.56 -2.14
CA LEU A 104 5.97 3.68 -1.51
C LEU A 104 6.97 4.50 -0.71
N TRP A 105 6.64 5.74 -0.40
CA TRP A 105 7.57 6.59 0.35
C TRP A 105 7.95 5.98 1.69
N ALA A 106 9.26 5.96 1.96
CA ALA A 106 9.84 5.36 3.15
C ALA A 106 9.74 6.25 4.40
N GLY A 107 9.40 7.53 4.23
CA GLY A 107 9.40 8.53 5.28
C GLY A 107 10.60 9.48 5.17
N ALA A 108 10.57 10.57 5.95
CA ALA A 108 11.59 11.62 5.96
C ALA A 108 12.88 11.23 6.71
N GLY A 109 13.01 9.96 7.14
CA GLY A 109 14.01 9.51 8.09
C GLY A 109 13.63 9.77 9.56
N GLY A 110 14.50 9.38 10.49
CA GLY A 110 14.24 9.49 11.93
C GLY A 110 13.13 8.56 12.40
N ASN A 111 12.09 9.11 13.02
CA ASN A 111 10.91 8.35 13.50
C ASN A 111 9.81 8.18 12.44
N SER A 112 9.97 8.76 11.25
CA SER A 112 8.99 8.64 10.17
C SER A 112 9.10 7.29 9.48
N ASN A 113 7.99 6.56 9.41
CA ASN A 113 7.88 5.26 8.74
C ASN A 113 7.02 5.28 7.46
N GLY A 114 6.80 6.49 6.89
CA GLY A 114 6.15 6.69 5.59
C GLY A 114 4.93 5.80 5.37
N TRP A 115 4.93 5.03 4.29
CA TRP A 115 4.02 3.88 4.09
C TRP A 115 4.71 2.53 4.35
N VAL A 116 6.01 2.43 4.05
CA VAL A 116 6.83 1.22 4.20
C VAL A 116 8.27 1.61 4.44
N ASN A 117 8.89 1.09 5.50
CA ASN A 117 10.33 1.22 5.71
C ASN A 117 10.91 0.00 6.45
N GLN A 118 12.17 0.07 6.85
CA GLN A 118 12.88 -1.03 7.49
C GLN A 118 12.23 -1.47 8.82
N GLU A 119 11.65 -0.52 9.56
CA GLU A 119 11.01 -0.73 10.86
C GLU A 119 9.56 -1.18 10.71
N ASN A 120 8.83 -0.67 9.71
CA ASN A 120 7.44 -0.98 9.44
C ASN A 120 7.24 -1.60 8.05
N LYS A 121 7.12 -2.92 8.03
CA LYS A 121 6.96 -3.75 6.82
C LYS A 121 5.51 -4.19 6.61
N SER A 122 4.57 -3.65 7.38
CA SER A 122 3.17 -4.08 7.41
C SER A 122 2.52 -4.07 6.03
N ASN A 123 2.89 -3.10 5.20
CA ASN A 123 2.33 -2.89 3.87
C ASN A 123 3.07 -3.65 2.75
N CYS A 124 4.22 -4.29 3.03
CA CYS A 124 4.94 -5.09 2.03
C CYS A 124 4.11 -6.28 1.52
N GLY A 125 4.12 -6.48 0.21
CA GLY A 125 3.44 -7.58 -0.47
C GLY A 125 1.95 -7.34 -0.69
N LYS A 126 1.36 -6.29 -0.11
CA LYS A 126 -0.02 -5.88 -0.38
C LYS A 126 -0.15 -5.43 -1.82
N GLN A 127 -1.35 -5.63 -2.37
CA GLN A 127 -1.67 -5.23 -3.71
C GLN A 127 -2.22 -3.81 -3.73
N MET A 128 -1.65 -2.98 -4.61
CA MET A 128 -2.14 -1.67 -4.99
C MET A 128 -3.01 -1.78 -6.24
N LYS A 129 -3.96 -0.86 -6.37
CA LYS A 129 -4.79 -0.66 -7.55
C LYS A 129 -4.50 0.74 -8.10
N GLY A 130 -4.09 0.84 -9.36
CA GLY A 130 -4.01 2.10 -10.10
C GLY A 130 -5.37 2.60 -10.59
N ASP A 131 -5.36 3.50 -11.57
CA ASP A 131 -6.52 4.15 -12.20
C ASP A 131 -7.79 3.27 -12.27
N ALA A 132 -8.95 3.84 -11.93
CA ALA A 132 -10.22 3.13 -11.98
C ALA A 132 -10.65 2.73 -13.39
N LYS A 133 -10.22 3.45 -14.44
CA LYS A 133 -10.60 3.14 -15.82
C LYS A 133 -9.84 1.93 -16.37
N ASN A 134 -8.54 1.86 -16.10
CA ASN A 134 -7.68 0.75 -16.48
C ASN A 134 -6.89 0.26 -15.25
N PRO A 135 -7.49 -0.58 -14.39
CA PRO A 135 -6.88 -0.95 -13.14
C PRO A 135 -5.70 -1.89 -13.35
N HIS A 136 -4.50 -1.36 -13.10
CA HIS A 136 -3.30 -2.17 -12.94
C HIS A 136 -3.11 -2.53 -11.48
N TYR A 137 -2.77 -3.80 -11.23
CA TYR A 137 -2.54 -4.31 -9.89
C TYR A 137 -1.06 -4.62 -9.70
N ALA A 138 -0.45 -3.96 -8.72
CA ALA A 138 0.97 -4.10 -8.43
C ALA A 138 1.19 -4.41 -6.96
N LYS A 139 2.29 -5.08 -6.63
CA LYS A 139 2.64 -5.36 -5.23
C LYS A 139 3.52 -4.26 -4.66
N VAL A 140 3.29 -3.89 -3.41
CA VAL A 140 4.24 -3.08 -2.66
C VAL A 140 5.48 -3.92 -2.39
N ILE A 141 6.58 -3.57 -3.03
CA ILE A 141 7.83 -4.32 -2.93
C ILE A 141 8.87 -3.68 -2.00
N GLY A 142 8.63 -2.46 -1.55
CA GLY A 142 9.50 -1.81 -0.56
C GLY A 142 9.21 -0.33 -0.34
N GLY A 143 10.13 0.28 0.41
CA GLY A 143 10.19 1.72 0.60
C GLY A 143 11.05 2.39 -0.48
N CYS A 144 10.75 3.64 -0.78
CA CYS A 144 11.56 4.49 -1.65
C CYS A 144 11.85 5.83 -1.00
N ASP A 145 13.09 6.28 -1.18
CA ASP A 145 13.48 7.66 -0.95
C ASP A 145 13.22 8.47 -2.23
N PHE A 146 12.45 9.55 -2.10
CA PHE A 146 12.10 10.45 -3.20
C PHE A 146 12.93 11.74 -3.19
N GLY A 147 13.91 11.85 -2.28
CA GLY A 147 14.80 13.00 -2.16
C GLY A 147 14.67 13.74 -0.83
N PRO A 148 15.59 14.69 -0.58
CA PRO A 148 15.66 15.43 0.67
C PRO A 148 14.48 16.40 0.81
N ASN A 149 14.09 16.68 2.05
CA ASN A 149 13.06 17.66 2.42
C ASN A 149 11.64 17.33 1.91
N ILE A 150 11.33 16.05 1.74
CA ILE A 150 9.97 15.58 1.50
C ILE A 150 9.33 15.27 2.86
N ASP A 151 8.25 15.97 3.18
CA ASP A 151 7.43 15.71 4.37
C ASP A 151 6.21 14.83 4.02
N GLU A 152 5.39 14.49 5.02
CA GLU A 152 4.20 13.66 4.86
C GLU A 152 3.14 14.27 3.92
N THR A 153 3.10 15.59 3.74
CA THR A 153 2.11 16.25 2.87
C THR A 153 2.39 16.00 1.39
N VAL A 154 3.64 15.68 1.06
CA VAL A 154 4.08 15.35 -0.31
C VAL A 154 4.38 13.86 -0.42
N GLY A 155 5.19 13.32 0.48
CA GLY A 155 5.71 11.97 0.42
C GLY A 155 4.62 10.89 0.45
N CYS A 156 3.54 11.10 1.19
CA CYS A 156 2.47 10.09 1.29
C CYS A 156 1.67 9.90 -0.01
N PHE A 157 1.83 10.79 -0.99
CA PHE A 157 1.24 10.66 -2.33
C PHE A 157 2.24 10.10 -3.37
N ASN A 158 3.53 10.06 -3.02
CA ASN A 158 4.57 9.63 -3.94
C ASN A 158 4.67 8.09 -4.01
N ILE A 159 4.75 7.61 -5.24
CA ILE A 159 4.92 6.21 -5.59
C ILE A 159 5.93 6.15 -6.73
N ALA A 160 6.78 5.11 -6.74
CA ALA A 160 7.51 4.75 -7.94
C ALA A 160 7.06 3.37 -8.41
N VAL A 161 7.16 3.15 -9.72
CA VAL A 161 6.75 1.91 -10.40
C VAL A 161 7.96 1.21 -11.02
N ASN A 162 8.01 -0.13 -10.97
CA ASN A 162 9.10 -0.85 -11.63
C ASN A 162 8.97 -0.75 -13.16
N GLU A 163 10.06 -1.00 -13.89
CA GLU A 163 10.07 -0.96 -15.36
C GLU A 163 8.92 -1.74 -16.03
N ALA A 164 8.62 -2.94 -15.52
CA ALA A 164 7.52 -3.76 -16.04
C ALA A 164 6.14 -3.08 -15.89
N LEU A 165 5.89 -2.38 -14.77
CA LEU A 165 4.68 -1.60 -14.58
C LEU A 165 4.70 -0.30 -15.35
N PHE A 166 5.86 0.37 -15.42
CA PHE A 166 6.05 1.58 -16.20
C PHE A 166 5.67 1.36 -17.67
N GLU A 167 6.26 0.36 -18.33
CA GLU A 167 5.93 0.05 -19.73
C GLU A 167 4.48 -0.43 -19.89
N LYS A 168 3.92 -1.13 -18.89
CA LYS A 168 2.52 -1.54 -18.91
C LYS A 168 1.54 -0.36 -18.82
N LEU A 169 1.97 0.76 -18.23
CA LEU A 169 1.20 2.01 -18.22
C LEU A 169 1.31 2.77 -19.54
N ASN A 170 2.00 2.20 -20.54
CA ASN A 170 2.11 2.70 -21.92
C ASN A 170 2.64 4.15 -21.97
N PRO A 171 3.87 4.40 -21.51
CA PRO A 171 4.46 5.72 -21.45
C PRO A 171 4.63 6.30 -22.85
N THR A 172 4.47 7.61 -22.96
CA THR A 172 4.91 8.37 -24.13
C THR A 172 6.44 8.31 -24.28
N GLU A 173 6.95 8.64 -25.46
CA GLU A 173 8.41 8.71 -25.68
C GLU A 173 9.08 9.73 -24.75
N ALA A 174 8.42 10.86 -24.48
CA ALA A 174 8.91 11.86 -23.54
C ALA A 174 8.96 11.31 -22.10
N GLU A 175 7.92 10.61 -21.65
CA GLU A 175 7.89 9.98 -20.33
C GLU A 175 8.96 8.89 -20.21
N ARG A 176 9.14 8.06 -21.25
CA ARG A 176 10.21 7.05 -21.29
C ARG A 176 11.59 7.68 -21.23
N LYS A 177 11.81 8.78 -21.94
CA LYS A 177 13.07 9.55 -21.88
C LYS A 177 13.32 10.15 -20.51
N ASN A 178 12.25 10.61 -19.85
CA ASN A 178 12.33 11.26 -18.55
C ASN A 178 12.32 10.25 -17.38
N GLY A 179 11.99 8.98 -17.63
CA GLY A 179 11.82 7.96 -16.59
C GLY A 179 10.68 8.28 -15.63
N ALA A 180 9.65 9.00 -16.07
CA ALA A 180 8.55 9.44 -15.21
C ALA A 180 7.26 9.62 -16.01
N LEU A 181 6.15 9.18 -15.46
CA LEU A 181 4.81 9.35 -16.02
C LEU A 181 4.21 10.65 -15.51
N CYS A 182 3.70 11.48 -16.42
CA CYS A 182 3.13 12.79 -16.11
C CYS A 182 1.63 12.72 -15.80
N ASP A 183 0.92 11.70 -16.31
CA ASP A 183 -0.55 11.62 -16.29
C ASP A 183 -1.12 10.39 -15.54
N VAL A 184 -0.38 9.80 -14.58
CA VAL A 184 -0.92 8.70 -13.77
C VAL A 184 -1.89 9.24 -12.73
N THR A 185 -3.13 8.78 -12.84
CA THR A 185 -4.29 9.56 -12.35
C THR A 185 -4.70 9.25 -10.91
N THR A 186 -4.41 8.08 -10.33
CA THR A 186 -4.65 7.74 -8.91
C THR A 186 -4.08 6.37 -8.56
N TRP A 187 -3.73 6.16 -7.29
CA TRP A 187 -3.40 4.84 -6.74
C TRP A 187 -3.93 4.70 -5.32
N ASP A 188 -4.30 3.48 -4.92
CA ASP A 188 -4.60 3.15 -3.52
C ASP A 188 -4.38 1.64 -3.30
N PHE A 189 -4.31 1.20 -2.05
CA PHE A 189 -4.33 -0.21 -1.69
C PHE A 189 -5.64 -0.84 -2.18
N ASN A 190 -5.57 -2.11 -2.62
CA ASN A 190 -6.70 -2.86 -3.16
C ASN A 190 -7.65 -3.32 -2.03
N ASN A 191 -8.16 -2.40 -1.23
CA ASN A 191 -9.13 -2.61 -0.16
C ASN A 191 -10.13 -1.44 -0.01
N LEU A 192 -10.34 -0.66 -1.07
CA LEU A 192 -11.24 0.52 -1.06
C LEU A 192 -12.67 0.23 -0.55
N LYS A 193 -13.16 -1.00 -0.71
CA LYS A 193 -14.49 -1.42 -0.28
C LYS A 193 -14.49 -2.23 1.03
N GLY A 194 -13.32 -2.44 1.64
CA GLY A 194 -13.18 -3.28 2.84
C GLY A 194 -13.32 -4.78 2.61
N THR A 195 -13.44 -5.23 1.36
CA THR A 195 -13.67 -6.64 1.01
C THR A 195 -12.39 -7.46 0.83
N LYS A 196 -11.23 -6.82 0.97
CA LYS A 196 -9.90 -7.42 0.75
C LYS A 196 -8.96 -7.04 1.91
N PRO A 197 -9.27 -7.49 3.14
CA PRO A 197 -8.54 -7.07 4.35
C PRO A 197 -7.05 -7.43 4.31
N GLU A 198 -6.65 -8.44 3.55
CA GLU A 198 -5.24 -8.78 3.31
C GLU A 198 -4.45 -7.62 2.67
N ASN A 199 -5.13 -6.79 1.87
CA ASN A 199 -4.57 -5.62 1.21
C ASN A 199 -4.85 -4.32 1.97
N ALA A 200 -5.47 -4.38 3.15
CA ALA A 200 -5.76 -3.17 3.93
C ALA A 200 -4.48 -2.42 4.32
N SER A 201 -4.51 -1.09 4.23
CA SER A 201 -3.42 -0.24 4.70
C SER A 201 -3.41 -0.14 6.22
N TYR A 202 -2.22 -0.02 6.77
CA TYR A 202 -1.93 0.30 8.16
C TYR A 202 -0.86 1.40 8.16
#